data_AF-A0A3C1SCI8-F1
#
_entry.id   AF-A0A3C1SCI8-F1
#
_cell.length_a   1.000
_cell.length_b   1.000
_cell.length_c   1.000
_cell.angle_alpha   90.00
_cell.angle_beta   90.00
_cell.angle_gamma   90.00
#
_symmetry.space_group_name_H-M   'P 1'
#
loop_
_entity.id
_entity.type
_entity.pdbx_description
1 polymer ?
#
loop_
_entity_poly.entity_id
_entity_poly.type
_entity_poly.pdbx_seq_one_letter_code
_entity_poly.pdbx_strand_id
1 'polypeptide(L)'
;MQSVEEKRRHKRFNSLNLSYVCVDESGRIVYEGMGRTLNVSESGILLETHFPTEFGQILSMTVAFEENLLNLRGKVVHCREGRPGKYETGVQFSELEQDVTEIFKQYVTAFERQQQISSRPIFETDFFDLMLIKRGKVRDMYDLGDSLLMVASDRISAYDVVMPEPVPQKGKVLTQISLFWFDVMSSVVKNHLISADPDDYPESCKPYTDILKGRSMMVVKATPIPIECVVRGYLSGSGWESYQKSGTVCGIALPQGLKESDKLPEPIFTPSTKEEIGIHDINIDFKETVKRIGQDLAEKIRELSLAIYKKGSELADKKGIIIADTKFEFGLLGDEIILIDEVLTPDSSRFWPKDSYQPGTSQKSFDKQYLRDYLTSVRWNKQRPAPFLPDEVIRNTSQKYLEAFRCLTGEDHLF
;
A
#
# COMPACT_ATOMS: atom_id res chain seq x y z
N MET A 1 -9.54 21.07 48.75
CA MET A 1 -8.95 22.03 47.78
C MET A 1 -7.47 21.72 47.66
N GLN A 2 -7.09 20.97 46.62
CA GLN A 2 -5.73 20.88 46.12
C GLN A 2 -5.84 20.91 44.59
N SER A 3 -5.08 21.82 43.99
CA SER A 3 -5.09 22.25 42.60
C SER A 3 -4.63 21.14 41.65
N VAL A 4 -5.45 20.86 40.64
CA VAL A 4 -5.09 20.08 39.46
C VAL A 4 -4.52 21.06 38.43
N GLU A 5 -3.33 21.57 38.69
CA GLU A 5 -2.52 22.31 37.72
C GLU A 5 -1.12 21.70 37.73
N GLU A 6 -0.51 21.60 36.56
CA GLU A 6 0.79 20.97 36.26
C GLU A 6 0.80 19.44 36.05
N LYS A 7 0.09 18.97 35.02
CA LYS A 7 0.60 17.86 34.19
C LYS A 7 0.28 18.10 32.72
N ARG A 8 1.16 18.83 32.00
CA ARG A 8 1.38 18.72 30.54
C ARG A 8 2.58 19.59 30.16
N ARG A 9 3.74 18.95 29.89
CA ARG A 9 5.05 19.62 29.70
C ARG A 9 5.56 19.64 28.25
N HIS A 10 4.71 19.36 27.25
CA HIS A 10 5.08 19.44 25.83
C HIS A 10 3.94 20.05 24.98
N LYS A 11 4.28 20.97 24.07
CA LYS A 11 3.37 21.46 23.02
C LYS A 11 3.07 20.32 22.06
N ARG A 12 1.80 19.90 21.97
CA ARG A 12 1.33 19.00 20.91
C ARG A 12 0.91 19.84 19.71
N PHE A 13 1.71 19.83 18.65
CA PHE A 13 1.17 20.00 17.31
C PHE A 13 0.80 18.59 16.85
N ASN A 14 -0.47 18.20 17.05
CA ASN A 14 -1.17 17.04 16.49
C ASN A 14 -2.25 16.52 17.47
N SER A 15 -3.47 17.05 17.41
CA SER A 15 -4.63 16.30 17.91
C SER A 15 -5.80 16.37 16.94
N LEU A 16 -5.89 15.33 16.11
CA LEU A 16 -7.11 14.89 15.41
C LEU A 16 -8.09 14.17 16.35
N ASN A 17 -7.78 14.10 17.65
CA ASN A 17 -8.61 13.50 18.67
C ASN A 17 -9.42 14.59 19.38
N LEU A 18 -10.72 14.38 19.50
CA LEU A 18 -11.66 15.27 20.20
C LEU A 18 -12.42 14.49 21.26
N SER A 19 -12.82 15.15 22.33
CA SER A 19 -13.80 14.59 23.26
C SER A 19 -15.19 14.90 22.73
N TYR A 20 -16.08 13.90 22.76
CA TYR A 20 -17.49 14.10 22.44
C TYR A 20 -18.38 13.58 23.55
N VAL A 21 -19.51 14.24 23.72
CA VAL A 21 -20.57 13.90 24.65
C VAL A 21 -21.86 13.88 23.84
N CYS A 22 -22.56 12.75 23.86
CA CYS A 22 -23.92 12.70 23.31
C CYS A 22 -24.92 13.04 24.39
N VAL A 23 -25.88 13.87 24.00
CA VAL A 23 -26.99 14.26 24.86
C VAL A 23 -28.31 13.82 24.23
N ASP A 24 -29.24 13.39 25.08
CA ASP A 24 -30.63 13.15 24.67
C ASP A 24 -31.40 14.47 24.46
N GLU A 25 -32.67 14.37 24.08
CA GLU A 25 -33.54 15.53 23.84
C GLU A 25 -33.74 16.41 25.10
N SER A 26 -33.48 15.86 26.30
CA SER A 26 -33.55 16.58 27.58
C SER A 26 -32.20 17.17 28.02
N GLY A 27 -31.16 17.01 27.22
CA GLY A 27 -29.80 17.48 27.51
C GLY A 27 -29.02 16.59 28.48
N ARG A 28 -29.51 15.38 28.79
CA ARG A 28 -28.80 14.43 29.66
C ARG A 28 -27.74 13.69 28.87
N ILE A 29 -26.57 13.52 29.49
CA ILE A 29 -25.46 12.76 28.90
C ILE A 29 -25.87 11.29 28.78
N VAL A 30 -25.86 10.78 27.56
CA VAL A 30 -26.11 9.36 27.24
C VAL A 30 -24.80 8.59 27.20
N TYR A 31 -23.77 9.17 26.57
CA TYR A 31 -22.43 8.61 26.49
C TYR A 31 -21.39 9.72 26.26
N GLU A 32 -20.17 9.47 26.73
CA GLU A 32 -19.00 10.32 26.48
C GLU A 32 -17.83 9.47 26.00
N GLY A 33 -16.94 10.05 25.20
CA GLY A 33 -15.78 9.33 24.70
C GLY A 33 -14.80 10.22 23.95
N MET A 34 -13.72 9.60 23.49
CA MET A 34 -12.77 10.19 22.56
C MET A 34 -13.09 9.73 21.14
N GLY A 35 -13.11 10.66 20.21
CA GLY A 35 -13.30 10.41 18.78
C GLY A 35 -12.16 10.98 17.96
N ARG A 36 -12.05 10.55 16.70
CA ARG A 36 -11.05 11.04 15.76
C ARG A 36 -11.74 11.73 14.57
N THR A 37 -11.29 12.92 14.19
CA THR A 37 -11.76 13.58 12.97
C THR A 37 -11.27 12.81 11.73
N LEU A 38 -12.20 12.30 10.93
CA LEU A 38 -11.95 11.65 9.64
C LEU A 38 -12.07 12.63 8.47
N ASN A 39 -13.02 13.55 8.55
CA ASN A 39 -13.23 14.62 7.58
C ASN A 39 -13.94 15.80 8.25
N VAL A 40 -13.77 17.02 7.73
CA VAL A 40 -14.43 18.22 8.29
C VAL A 40 -14.70 19.25 7.19
N SER A 41 -15.81 19.97 7.32
CA SER A 41 -16.17 21.14 6.54
C SER A 41 -16.79 22.20 7.45
N GLU A 42 -17.11 23.39 6.92
CA GLU A 42 -17.85 24.41 7.68
C GLU A 42 -19.26 23.95 8.11
N SER A 43 -19.84 22.95 7.43
CA SER A 43 -21.21 22.48 7.67
C SER A 43 -21.31 21.20 8.50
N GLY A 44 -20.20 20.48 8.70
CA GLY A 44 -20.21 19.25 9.48
C GLY A 44 -18.85 18.60 9.67
N ILE A 45 -18.85 17.50 10.40
CA ILE A 45 -17.66 16.72 10.72
C ILE A 45 -17.98 15.23 10.66
N LEU A 46 -17.05 14.44 10.11
CA LEU A 46 -17.08 12.99 10.12
C LEU A 46 -16.10 12.49 11.17
N LEU A 47 -16.59 11.63 12.06
CA LEU A 47 -15.86 11.14 13.22
C LEU A 47 -15.70 9.62 13.20
N GLU A 48 -14.57 9.13 13.70
CA GLU A 48 -14.44 7.74 14.17
C GLU A 48 -14.78 7.71 15.67
N THR A 49 -15.84 6.98 16.04
CA THR A 49 -16.32 6.82 17.43
C THR A 49 -16.19 5.37 17.88
N HIS A 50 -16.19 5.15 19.20
CA HIS A 50 -16.09 3.80 19.79
C HIS A 50 -17.45 3.14 20.04
N PHE A 51 -18.52 3.92 19.91
CA PHE A 51 -19.88 3.50 20.14
C PHE A 51 -20.75 3.93 18.96
N PRO A 52 -21.76 3.14 18.59
CA PRO A 52 -22.73 3.53 17.58
C PRO A 52 -23.55 4.71 18.10
N THR A 53 -23.90 5.63 17.20
CA THR A 53 -24.73 6.79 17.50
C THR A 53 -25.96 6.80 16.60
N GLU A 54 -27.12 7.12 17.14
CA GLU A 54 -28.37 7.06 16.39
C GLU A 54 -28.61 8.31 15.55
N PHE A 55 -29.31 8.14 14.43
CA PHE A 55 -29.74 9.26 13.60
C PHE A 55 -30.57 10.25 14.43
N GLY A 56 -30.17 11.51 14.36
CA GLY A 56 -30.85 12.61 15.01
C GLY A 56 -30.43 12.93 16.44
N GLN A 57 -29.55 12.13 17.05
CA GLN A 57 -28.94 12.47 18.33
C GLN A 57 -28.06 13.73 18.24
N ILE A 58 -27.94 14.45 19.35
CA ILE A 58 -27.12 15.66 19.42
C ILE A 58 -25.76 15.30 20.03
N LEU A 59 -24.70 15.55 19.26
CA LEU A 59 -23.32 15.45 19.74
C LEU A 59 -22.79 16.84 20.06
N SER A 60 -22.28 16.99 21.28
CA SER A 60 -21.44 18.11 21.69
C SER A 60 -20.00 17.65 21.70
N MET A 61 -19.11 18.38 21.04
CA MET A 61 -17.73 17.99 20.78
C MET A 61 -16.81 19.13 21.18
N THR A 62 -15.69 18.81 21.83
CA THR A 62 -14.65 19.79 22.15
C THR A 62 -13.40 19.47 21.35
N VAL A 63 -13.01 20.39 20.47
CA VAL A 63 -11.81 20.32 19.65
C VAL A 63 -10.76 21.26 20.23
N ALA A 64 -9.60 20.72 20.59
CA ALA A 64 -8.44 21.54 20.95
C ALA A 64 -7.70 21.97 19.68
N PHE A 65 -7.58 23.27 19.45
CA PHE A 65 -6.87 23.83 18.30
C PHE A 65 -6.03 25.04 18.72
N GLU A 66 -4.71 24.92 18.58
CA GLU A 66 -3.72 25.89 19.08
C GLU A 66 -3.92 26.16 20.59
N GLU A 67 -4.20 27.41 20.98
CA GLU A 67 -4.48 27.80 22.36
C GLU A 67 -5.99 27.85 22.65
N ASN A 68 -6.83 27.41 21.70
CA ASN A 68 -8.28 27.49 21.77
C ASN A 68 -8.94 26.12 22.04
N LEU A 69 -10.09 26.15 22.72
CA LEU A 69 -11.01 25.02 22.86
C LEU A 69 -12.32 25.37 22.16
N LEU A 70 -12.61 24.65 21.08
CA LEU A 70 -13.80 24.85 20.26
C LEU A 70 -14.88 23.87 20.70
N ASN A 71 -16.00 24.39 21.20
CA ASN A 71 -17.18 23.59 21.51
C ASN A 71 -18.13 23.62 20.31
N LEU A 72 -18.24 22.47 19.63
CA LEU A 72 -19.07 22.28 18.47
C LEU A 72 -20.30 21.46 18.86
N ARG A 73 -21.47 21.84 18.35
CA ARG A 73 -22.71 21.10 18.57
C ARG A 73 -23.38 20.77 17.24
N GLY A 74 -23.78 19.53 17.07
CA GLY A 74 -24.40 19.09 15.82
C GLY A 74 -25.29 17.88 15.97
N LYS A 75 -26.07 17.61 14.93
CA LYS A 75 -27.00 16.49 14.84
C LYS A 75 -26.37 15.37 14.02
N VAL A 76 -26.48 14.14 14.51
CA VAL A 76 -26.04 12.95 13.76
C VAL A 76 -26.93 12.77 12.55
N VAL A 77 -26.32 12.75 11.36
CA VAL A 77 -27.01 12.56 10.08
C VAL A 77 -26.74 11.18 9.48
N HIS A 78 -25.69 10.49 9.92
CA HIS A 78 -25.39 9.12 9.53
C HIS A 78 -24.44 8.46 10.54
N CYS A 79 -24.54 7.15 10.72
CA CYS A 79 -23.59 6.34 11.45
C CYS A 79 -23.49 4.96 10.77
N ARG A 80 -22.27 4.48 10.49
CA ARG A 80 -22.02 3.14 9.97
C ARG A 80 -20.87 2.49 10.71
N GLU A 81 -20.85 1.16 10.75
CA GLU A 81 -19.69 0.42 11.24
C GLU A 81 -18.51 0.63 10.27
N GLY A 82 -17.34 0.95 10.84
CA GLY A 82 -16.09 1.10 10.12
C GLY A 82 -15.18 -0.09 10.41
N ARG A 83 -14.03 0.17 11.03
CA ARG A 83 -13.16 -0.90 11.57
C ARG A 83 -13.88 -1.68 12.69
N PRO A 84 -13.53 -2.96 12.95
CA PRO A 84 -14.11 -3.72 14.05
C PRO A 84 -14.08 -2.96 15.38
N GLY A 85 -15.25 -2.71 15.97
CA GLY A 85 -15.40 -1.93 17.21
C GLY A 85 -15.28 -0.40 17.05
N LYS A 86 -15.35 0.11 15.82
CA LYS A 86 -15.32 1.54 15.49
C LYS A 86 -16.48 1.89 14.56
N TYR A 87 -16.97 3.12 14.68
CA TYR A 87 -18.08 3.63 13.90
C TYR A 87 -17.71 4.95 13.22
N GLU A 88 -18.11 5.11 11.97
CA GLU A 88 -18.01 6.38 11.26
C GLU A 88 -19.31 7.15 11.44
N THR A 89 -19.24 8.26 12.17
CA THR A 89 -20.38 9.08 12.57
C THR A 89 -20.31 10.45 11.91
N GLY A 90 -21.26 10.73 11.01
CA GLY A 90 -21.42 12.02 10.36
C GLY A 90 -22.30 12.95 11.19
N VAL A 91 -21.77 14.13 11.53
CA VAL A 91 -22.44 15.14 12.34
C VAL A 91 -22.58 16.42 11.52
N GLN A 92 -23.80 16.93 11.39
CA GLN A 92 -24.08 18.22 10.79
C GLN A 92 -24.17 19.29 11.89
N PHE A 93 -23.44 20.40 11.74
CA PHE A 93 -23.44 21.44 12.77
C PHE A 93 -24.77 22.19 12.84
N SER A 94 -25.10 22.65 14.05
CA SER A 94 -26.09 23.71 14.27
C SER A 94 -25.44 25.07 13.96
N GLU A 95 -26.20 26.17 13.92
CA GLU A 95 -25.61 27.51 13.80
C GLU A 95 -24.47 27.70 14.83
N LEU A 96 -23.27 28.00 14.33
CA LEU A 96 -22.09 28.25 15.16
C LEU A 96 -22.07 29.72 15.58
N GLU A 97 -21.63 30.00 16.81
CA GLU A 97 -21.38 31.36 17.26
C GLU A 97 -20.27 32.01 16.41
N GLN A 98 -20.32 33.34 16.22
CA GLN A 98 -19.44 34.04 15.28
C GLN A 98 -17.94 33.91 15.63
N ASP A 99 -17.62 33.95 16.92
CA ASP A 99 -16.27 33.78 17.47
C ASP A 99 -15.76 32.33 17.30
N VAL A 100 -16.63 31.34 17.45
CA VAL A 100 -16.30 29.92 17.17
C VAL A 100 -16.09 29.70 15.67
N THR A 101 -16.87 30.37 14.82
CA THR A 101 -16.84 30.20 13.36
C THR A 101 -15.49 30.57 12.75
N GLU A 102 -14.88 31.68 13.18
CA GLU A 102 -13.60 32.15 12.61
C GLU A 102 -12.45 31.19 12.94
N ILE A 103 -12.35 30.75 14.20
CA ILE A 103 -11.32 29.80 14.64
C ILE A 103 -11.58 28.42 14.01
N PHE A 104 -12.85 28.00 13.88
CA PHE A 104 -13.19 26.74 13.24
C PHE A 104 -12.82 26.72 11.75
N LYS A 105 -12.98 27.83 11.02
CA LYS A 105 -12.48 27.95 9.63
C LYS A 105 -10.98 27.75 9.53
N GLN A 106 -10.22 28.25 10.51
CA GLN A 106 -8.78 28.01 10.59
C GLN A 106 -8.48 26.53 10.87
N TYR A 107 -9.24 25.88 11.75
CA TYR A 107 -9.15 24.44 11.97
C TYR A 107 -9.43 23.64 10.69
N VAL A 108 -10.50 23.96 9.95
CA VAL A 108 -10.82 23.32 8.65
C VAL A 108 -9.68 23.53 7.67
N THR A 109 -9.18 24.75 7.53
CA THR A 109 -8.04 25.07 6.65
C THR A 109 -6.77 24.33 7.05
N ALA A 110 -6.50 24.21 8.35
CA ALA A 110 -5.34 23.49 8.87
C ALA A 110 -5.48 21.98 8.65
N PHE A 111 -6.68 21.43 8.86
CA PHE A 111 -7.01 20.03 8.57
C PHE A 111 -6.86 19.73 7.07
N GLU A 112 -7.39 20.59 6.20
CA GLU A 112 -7.23 20.48 4.75
C GLU A 112 -5.77 20.57 4.33
N ARG A 113 -4.99 21.49 4.91
CA ARG A 113 -3.54 21.57 4.66
C ARG A 113 -2.80 20.34 5.15
N GLN A 114 -3.18 19.76 6.29
CA GLN A 114 -2.60 18.53 6.81
C GLN A 114 -2.94 17.34 5.90
N GLN A 115 -4.18 17.27 5.40
CA GLN A 115 -4.57 16.32 4.36
C GLN A 115 -3.77 16.55 3.07
N GLN A 116 -3.53 17.81 2.70
CA GLN A 116 -2.77 18.15 1.51
C GLN A 116 -1.29 17.76 1.67
N ILE A 117 -0.68 17.96 2.84
CA ILE A 117 0.69 17.54 3.18
C ILE A 117 0.79 16.01 3.21
N SER A 118 -0.17 15.31 3.81
CA SER A 118 -0.22 13.83 3.82
C SER A 118 -0.59 13.21 2.46
N SER A 119 -1.07 14.05 1.53
CA SER A 119 -1.34 13.73 0.12
C SER A 119 -0.22 14.13 -0.85
N ARG A 120 0.80 14.90 -0.42
CA ARG A 120 1.91 15.24 -1.30
C ARG A 120 2.61 13.94 -1.71
N PRO A 121 2.81 13.70 -3.01
CA PRO A 121 3.53 12.52 -3.45
C PRO A 121 4.95 12.54 -2.91
N ILE A 122 5.40 11.42 -2.35
CA ILE A 122 6.75 11.29 -1.79
C ILE A 122 7.62 10.63 -2.84
N PHE A 123 8.46 11.42 -3.51
CA PHE A 123 9.42 10.88 -4.46
C PHE A 123 10.56 10.15 -3.73
N GLU A 124 11.14 10.74 -2.69
CA GLU A 124 12.14 10.11 -1.84
C GLU A 124 11.97 10.57 -0.39
N THR A 125 12.44 9.75 0.55
CA THR A 125 12.46 10.12 1.97
C THR A 125 13.84 10.63 2.36
N ASP A 126 13.88 11.66 3.18
CA ASP A 126 15.11 12.25 3.72
C ASP A 126 15.02 12.34 5.24
N PHE A 127 15.24 11.20 5.89
CA PHE A 127 15.23 11.06 7.33
C PHE A 127 16.65 11.22 7.85
N PHE A 128 17.01 12.46 8.19
CA PHE A 128 18.36 12.85 8.58
C PHE A 128 18.95 12.06 9.77
N ASP A 129 18.09 11.56 10.66
CA ASP A 129 18.49 10.78 11.85
C ASP A 129 18.44 9.26 11.64
N LEU A 130 18.04 8.78 10.46
CA LEU A 130 17.96 7.36 10.14
C LEU A 130 19.03 6.97 9.11
N MET A 131 19.68 5.83 9.33
CA MET A 131 20.72 5.34 8.42
C MET A 131 20.06 4.76 7.16
N LEU A 132 20.13 5.48 6.04
CA LEU A 132 19.69 4.97 4.73
C LEU A 132 20.65 3.87 4.25
N ILE A 133 20.12 2.66 4.05
CA ILE A 133 20.88 1.52 3.52
C ILE A 133 20.87 1.54 1.99
N LYS A 134 19.68 1.70 1.42
CA LYS A 134 19.47 1.57 -0.03
C LYS A 134 18.23 2.32 -0.47
N ARG A 135 18.35 2.99 -1.62
CA ARG A 135 17.23 3.50 -2.41
C ARG A 135 17.06 2.62 -3.64
N GLY A 136 15.98 1.85 -3.68
CA GLY A 136 15.55 1.09 -4.84
C GLY A 136 14.71 1.93 -5.81
N LYS A 137 14.18 1.29 -6.85
CA LYS A 137 13.30 1.96 -7.83
C LYS A 137 12.09 2.60 -7.16
N VAL A 138 11.50 1.91 -6.18
CA VAL A 138 10.21 2.30 -5.56
C VAL A 138 10.24 2.34 -4.03
N ARG A 139 11.33 1.93 -3.39
CA ARG A 139 11.44 1.80 -1.93
C ARG A 139 12.72 2.39 -1.40
N ASP A 140 12.64 3.01 -0.23
CA ASP A 140 13.76 3.49 0.57
C ASP A 140 13.87 2.60 1.81
N MET A 141 15.06 2.08 2.08
CA MET A 141 15.34 1.14 3.16
C MET A 141 16.26 1.80 4.20
N TYR A 142 15.84 1.82 5.46
CA TYR A 142 16.64 2.35 6.56
C TYR A 142 16.99 1.25 7.57
N ASP A 143 18.16 1.39 8.19
CA ASP A 143 18.59 0.56 9.30
C ASP A 143 18.03 1.11 10.63
N LEU A 144 17.36 0.27 11.41
CA LEU A 144 16.88 0.58 12.76
C LEU A 144 17.66 -0.17 13.86
N GLY A 145 18.79 -0.80 13.53
CA GLY A 145 19.56 -1.66 14.43
C GLY A 145 19.17 -3.12 14.26
N ASP A 146 18.17 -3.58 15.01
CA ASP A 146 17.74 -5.00 14.98
C ASP A 146 16.72 -5.29 13.86
N SER A 147 16.16 -4.24 13.25
CA SER A 147 15.15 -4.32 12.19
C SER A 147 15.47 -3.36 11.04
N LEU A 148 14.69 -3.46 9.97
CA LEU A 148 14.72 -2.53 8.84
C LEU A 148 13.42 -1.75 8.79
N LEU A 149 13.49 -0.48 8.41
CA LEU A 149 12.34 0.29 7.99
C LEU A 149 12.28 0.28 6.46
N MET A 150 11.24 -0.33 5.91
CA MET A 150 10.95 -0.33 4.48
C MET A 150 9.88 0.71 4.18
N VAL A 151 10.19 1.71 3.37
CA VAL A 151 9.26 2.78 2.99
C VAL A 151 9.00 2.75 1.49
N ALA A 152 7.74 2.53 1.11
CA ALA A 152 7.31 2.61 -0.28
C ALA A 152 7.09 4.08 -0.68
N SER A 153 7.87 4.53 -1.67
CA SER A 153 7.71 5.85 -2.25
C SER A 153 6.63 5.85 -3.34
N ASP A 154 6.30 7.04 -3.81
CA ASP A 154 5.38 7.26 -4.92
C ASP A 154 6.10 7.20 -6.28
N ARG A 155 7.38 6.82 -6.32
CA ARG A 155 8.11 6.61 -7.58
C ARG A 155 7.49 5.48 -8.38
N ILE A 156 7.47 5.63 -9.69
CA ILE A 156 7.07 4.57 -10.63
C ILE A 156 8.18 4.37 -11.65
N SER A 157 8.34 3.14 -12.12
CA SER A 157 9.30 2.81 -13.18
C SER A 157 8.64 2.10 -14.35
N ALA A 158 9.16 2.35 -15.54
CA ALA A 158 8.83 1.62 -16.76
C ALA A 158 10.11 1.29 -17.51
N TYR A 159 10.22 0.05 -18.01
CA TYR A 159 11.42 -0.45 -18.71
C TYR A 159 12.71 -0.19 -17.92
N ASP A 160 12.68 -0.46 -16.61
CA ASP A 160 13.80 -0.27 -15.67
C ASP A 160 14.33 1.15 -15.48
N VAL A 161 13.61 2.16 -15.99
CA VAL A 161 13.88 3.57 -15.71
C VAL A 161 12.80 4.12 -14.79
N VAL A 162 13.23 4.83 -13.74
CA VAL A 162 12.33 5.56 -12.83
C VAL A 162 11.87 6.85 -13.52
N MET A 163 10.57 7.11 -13.50
CA MET A 163 9.96 8.31 -14.08
C MET A 163 10.27 9.54 -13.20
N PRO A 164 10.36 10.75 -13.78
CA PRO A 164 10.72 11.95 -13.01
C PRO A 164 9.60 12.41 -12.07
N GLU A 165 8.33 12.14 -12.39
CA GLU A 165 7.20 12.45 -11.53
C GLU A 165 6.72 11.25 -10.70
N PRO A 166 6.36 11.48 -9.43
CA PRO A 166 5.72 10.47 -8.60
C PRO A 166 4.24 10.29 -8.94
N VAL A 167 3.72 9.09 -8.68
CA VAL A 167 2.30 8.75 -8.75
C VAL A 167 1.69 8.83 -7.35
N PRO A 168 0.83 9.81 -7.06
CA PRO A 168 0.26 10.00 -5.73
C PRO A 168 -0.35 8.73 -5.15
N GLN A 169 -0.13 8.51 -3.84
CA GLN A 169 -0.65 7.38 -3.05
C GLN A 169 -0.15 5.98 -3.46
N LYS A 170 0.66 5.86 -4.51
CA LYS A 170 1.18 4.57 -4.97
C LYS A 170 1.90 3.82 -3.85
N GLY A 171 2.77 4.50 -3.09
CA GLY A 171 3.50 3.87 -1.99
C GLY A 171 2.58 3.30 -0.91
N LYS A 172 1.50 4.02 -0.59
CA LYS A 172 0.48 3.53 0.36
C LYS A 172 -0.25 2.32 -0.20
N VAL A 173 -0.74 2.39 -1.44
CA VAL A 173 -1.42 1.26 -2.11
C VAL A 173 -0.57 0.00 -2.07
N LEU A 174 0.69 0.08 -2.49
CA LEU A 174 1.58 -1.08 -2.56
C LEU A 174 1.83 -1.70 -1.19
N THR A 175 2.00 -0.85 -0.17
CA THR A 175 2.18 -1.29 1.21
C THR A 175 0.93 -2.00 1.70
N GLN A 176 -0.25 -1.38 1.56
CA GLN A 176 -1.51 -1.96 2.04
C GLN A 176 -1.87 -3.27 1.32
N ILE A 177 -1.61 -3.37 0.02
CA ILE A 177 -1.78 -4.63 -0.72
C ILE A 177 -0.83 -5.71 -0.18
N SER A 178 0.43 -5.37 0.08
CA SER A 178 1.39 -6.33 0.64
C SER A 178 0.95 -6.82 2.03
N LEU A 179 0.48 -5.91 2.91
CA LEU A 179 -0.06 -6.25 4.23
C LEU A 179 -1.26 -7.20 4.14
N PHE A 180 -2.20 -6.93 3.24
CA PHE A 180 -3.32 -7.83 2.97
C PHE A 180 -2.83 -9.23 2.57
N TRP A 181 -1.84 -9.32 1.68
CA TRP A 181 -1.32 -10.61 1.25
C TRP A 181 -0.49 -11.31 2.32
N PHE A 182 0.26 -10.58 3.16
CA PHE A 182 0.96 -11.18 4.29
C PHE A 182 -0.01 -11.86 5.26
N ASP A 183 -1.15 -11.23 5.54
CA ASP A 183 -2.21 -11.82 6.35
C ASP A 183 -2.81 -13.07 5.68
N VAL A 184 -3.23 -12.97 4.42
CA VAL A 184 -3.79 -14.09 3.64
C VAL A 184 -2.81 -15.27 3.56
N MET A 185 -1.51 -15.01 3.48
CA MET A 185 -0.47 -16.04 3.31
C MET A 185 0.11 -16.55 4.63
N SER A 186 -0.31 -16.03 5.78
CA SER A 186 0.20 -16.40 7.12
C SER A 186 0.13 -17.91 7.40
N SER A 187 -0.87 -18.61 6.85
CA SER A 187 -1.04 -20.06 6.99
C SER A 187 -0.14 -20.89 6.05
N VAL A 188 0.56 -20.24 5.11
CA VAL A 188 1.38 -20.88 4.06
C VAL A 188 2.86 -20.66 4.31
N VAL A 189 3.23 -19.42 4.68
CA VAL A 189 4.63 -19.03 4.88
C VAL A 189 4.70 -17.89 5.90
N LYS A 190 5.72 -17.91 6.75
CA LYS A 190 6.05 -16.74 7.58
C LYS A 190 6.56 -15.61 6.70
N ASN A 191 6.39 -14.38 7.15
CA ASN A 191 6.89 -13.20 6.44
C ASN A 191 7.72 -12.30 7.35
N HIS A 192 8.35 -11.29 6.76
CA HIS A 192 9.26 -10.40 7.48
C HIS A 192 8.61 -9.29 8.32
N LEU A 193 7.29 -9.14 8.30
CA LEU A 193 6.61 -8.01 8.94
C LEU A 193 6.72 -8.10 10.47
N ILE A 194 7.17 -7.01 11.11
CA ILE A 194 7.10 -6.81 12.56
C ILE A 194 5.90 -5.93 12.91
N SER A 195 5.81 -4.74 12.30
CA SER A 195 4.66 -3.84 12.39
C SER A 195 4.57 -2.95 11.16
N ALA A 196 3.37 -2.46 10.86
CA ALA A 196 3.11 -1.42 9.87
C ALA A 196 2.50 -0.15 10.48
N ASP A 197 2.40 -0.09 11.82
CA ASP A 197 1.94 1.08 12.55
C ASP A 197 3.15 1.89 13.03
N PRO A 198 3.33 3.15 12.56
CA PRO A 198 4.39 4.02 13.07
C PRO A 198 4.40 4.23 14.59
N ASP A 199 3.27 3.99 15.27
CA ASP A 199 3.20 4.05 16.73
C ASP A 199 3.99 2.90 17.40
N ASP A 200 4.23 1.79 16.70
CA ASP A 200 5.08 0.68 17.18
C ASP A 200 6.57 0.84 16.84
N TYR A 201 6.92 1.82 16.00
CA TYR A 201 8.30 2.02 15.57
C TYR A 201 9.16 2.67 16.67
N PRO A 202 10.50 2.52 16.63
CA PRO A 202 11.40 3.18 17.57
C PRO A 202 11.23 4.69 17.65
N GLU A 203 11.66 5.30 18.75
CA GLU A 203 11.55 6.75 18.99
C GLU A 203 12.18 7.60 17.87
N SER A 204 13.24 7.11 17.23
CA SER A 204 13.89 7.78 16.09
C SER A 204 12.98 7.93 14.86
N CYS A 205 11.91 7.14 14.74
CA CYS A 205 10.94 7.23 13.65
C CYS A 205 9.79 8.21 13.93
N LYS A 206 9.55 8.58 15.21
CA LYS A 206 8.39 9.41 15.61
C LYS A 206 8.34 10.79 14.94
N PRO A 207 9.48 11.47 14.66
CA PRO A 207 9.45 12.72 13.89
C PRO A 207 8.87 12.57 12.47
N TYR A 208 8.83 11.36 11.93
CA TYR A 208 8.45 11.07 10.54
C TYR A 208 7.11 10.33 10.42
N THR A 209 6.34 10.19 11.51
CA THR A 209 5.08 9.43 11.53
C THR A 209 4.13 9.80 10.39
N ASP A 210 3.96 11.09 10.09
CA ASP A 210 3.05 11.56 9.04
C ASP A 210 3.48 11.11 7.62
N ILE A 211 4.79 10.97 7.39
CA ILE A 211 5.36 10.49 6.14
C ILE A 211 5.24 8.96 6.06
N LEU A 212 5.49 8.27 7.17
CA LEU A 212 5.55 6.82 7.26
C LEU A 212 4.17 6.14 7.20
N LYS A 213 3.13 6.82 7.69
CA LYS A 213 1.79 6.26 7.85
C LYS A 213 1.22 5.68 6.55
N GLY A 214 0.83 4.42 6.62
CA GLY A 214 0.21 3.67 5.52
C GLY A 214 1.14 3.25 4.38
N ARG A 215 2.41 3.69 4.36
CA ARG A 215 3.39 3.40 3.29
C ARG A 215 4.70 2.76 3.78
N SER A 216 4.77 2.38 5.04
CA SER A 216 5.98 1.83 5.63
C SER A 216 5.70 0.54 6.40
N MET A 217 6.75 -0.26 6.56
CA MET A 217 6.75 -1.47 7.37
C MET A 217 8.08 -1.56 8.11
N MET A 218 8.03 -1.84 9.41
CA MET A 218 9.18 -2.32 10.16
C MET A 218 9.27 -3.84 9.98
N VAL A 219 10.41 -4.32 9.51
CA VAL A 219 10.60 -5.71 9.08
C VAL A 219 11.87 -6.33 9.68
N VAL A 220 11.89 -7.65 9.83
CA VAL A 220 13.08 -8.38 10.31
C VAL A 220 14.22 -8.32 9.28
N LYS A 221 15.46 -8.32 9.78
CA LYS A 221 16.66 -8.47 8.95
C LYS A 221 16.87 -9.95 8.58
N ALA A 222 16.41 -10.32 7.39
CA ALA A 222 16.70 -11.64 6.81
C ALA A 222 17.87 -11.59 5.83
N THR A 223 18.60 -12.69 5.67
CA THR A 223 19.58 -12.86 4.62
C THR A 223 18.86 -13.19 3.30
N PRO A 224 18.86 -12.32 2.27
CA PRO A 224 18.10 -12.57 1.05
C PRO A 224 18.64 -13.78 0.29
N ILE A 225 17.74 -14.63 -0.19
CA ILE A 225 18.09 -15.70 -1.14
C ILE A 225 18.23 -15.04 -2.53
N PRO A 226 19.36 -15.20 -3.24
CA PRO A 226 19.67 -14.43 -4.45
C PRO A 226 18.97 -14.98 -5.71
N ILE A 227 17.67 -15.28 -5.59
CA ILE A 227 16.81 -15.81 -6.67
C ILE A 227 15.51 -15.03 -6.68
N GLU A 228 15.19 -14.46 -7.84
CA GLU A 228 13.87 -13.92 -8.09
C GLU A 228 12.91 -15.07 -8.43
N CYS A 229 11.96 -15.30 -7.54
CA CYS A 229 11.07 -16.44 -7.60
C CYS A 229 9.82 -16.08 -8.42
N VAL A 230 9.96 -16.06 -9.75
CA VAL A 230 8.85 -15.76 -10.66
C VAL A 230 7.98 -16.98 -10.88
N VAL A 231 6.66 -16.82 -10.75
CA VAL A 231 5.66 -17.83 -11.10
C VAL A 231 4.72 -17.28 -12.16
N ARG A 232 4.41 -18.12 -13.16
CA ARG A 232 3.53 -17.78 -14.28
C ARG A 232 2.38 -18.74 -14.34
N GLY A 233 1.15 -18.25 -14.36
CA GLY A 233 -0.03 -19.04 -14.74
C GLY A 233 -0.54 -18.70 -16.14
N TYR A 234 -0.03 -17.63 -16.75
CA TYR A 234 -0.35 -17.22 -18.12
C TYR A 234 0.92 -16.89 -18.89
N LEU A 235 0.88 -17.11 -20.20
CA LEU A 235 2.05 -16.95 -21.06
C LEU A 235 2.12 -15.54 -21.65
N SER A 236 2.91 -14.66 -21.04
CA SER A 236 3.08 -13.27 -21.50
C SER A 236 4.52 -12.76 -21.25
N GLY A 237 4.84 -11.58 -21.80
CA GLY A 237 6.14 -10.93 -21.66
C GLY A 237 7.31 -11.82 -22.09
N SER A 238 8.39 -11.83 -21.30
CA SER A 238 9.59 -12.63 -21.59
C SER A 238 9.33 -14.14 -21.67
N GLY A 239 8.29 -14.65 -21.00
CA GLY A 239 7.86 -16.04 -21.13
C GLY A 239 7.32 -16.34 -22.53
N TRP A 240 6.46 -15.46 -23.05
CA TRP A 240 5.92 -15.57 -24.42
C TRP A 240 7.03 -15.47 -25.47
N GLU A 241 7.94 -14.50 -25.33
CA GLU A 241 9.08 -14.33 -26.24
C GLU A 241 9.99 -15.57 -26.28
N SER A 242 10.24 -16.21 -25.12
CA SER A 242 11.00 -17.45 -25.04
C SER A 242 10.27 -18.61 -25.72
N TYR A 243 8.97 -18.76 -25.45
CA TYR A 243 8.16 -19.81 -26.04
C TYR A 243 8.07 -19.70 -27.57
N GLN A 244 7.95 -18.49 -28.11
CA GLN A 244 7.96 -18.29 -29.57
C GLN A 244 9.28 -18.74 -30.23
N LYS A 245 10.41 -18.64 -29.51
CA LYS A 245 11.74 -18.99 -30.04
C LYS A 245 12.02 -20.49 -29.95
N SER A 246 11.68 -21.13 -28.84
CA SER A 246 12.13 -22.50 -28.54
C SER A 246 11.03 -23.46 -28.06
N GLY A 247 9.79 -22.99 -27.89
CA GLY A 247 8.72 -23.77 -27.25
C GLY A 247 8.95 -24.00 -25.75
N THR A 248 9.92 -23.30 -25.15
CA THR A 248 10.31 -23.49 -23.74
C THR A 248 10.35 -22.16 -22.99
N VAL A 249 10.17 -22.23 -21.66
CA VAL A 249 10.35 -21.10 -20.74
C VAL A 249 11.21 -21.57 -19.57
N CYS A 250 12.38 -20.96 -19.37
CA CYS A 250 13.35 -21.36 -18.34
C CYS A 250 13.68 -22.88 -18.38
N GLY A 251 13.82 -23.44 -19.59
CA GLY A 251 14.08 -24.87 -19.81
C GLY A 251 12.87 -25.79 -19.71
N ILE A 252 11.69 -25.27 -19.35
CA ILE A 252 10.44 -26.04 -19.25
C ILE A 252 9.76 -26.06 -20.63
N ALA A 253 9.57 -27.24 -21.21
CA ALA A 253 8.82 -27.40 -22.45
C ALA A 253 7.32 -27.19 -22.20
N LEU A 254 6.69 -26.36 -23.03
CA LEU A 254 5.26 -26.08 -22.97
C LEU A 254 4.52 -26.77 -24.13
N PRO A 255 3.20 -27.02 -23.99
CA PRO A 255 2.38 -27.56 -25.08
C PRO A 255 2.51 -26.75 -26.36
N GLN A 256 2.41 -27.39 -27.52
CA GLN A 256 2.41 -26.70 -28.81
C GLN A 256 1.11 -25.92 -29.03
N GLY A 257 1.19 -24.85 -29.83
CA GLY A 257 0.01 -24.09 -30.27
C GLY A 257 -0.53 -23.07 -29.26
N LEU A 258 0.19 -22.80 -28.17
CA LEU A 258 -0.15 -21.72 -27.25
C LEU A 258 -0.03 -20.37 -27.96
N LYS A 259 -0.93 -19.46 -27.60
CA LYS A 259 -0.97 -18.08 -28.06
C LYS A 259 -0.59 -17.12 -26.94
N GLU A 260 -0.35 -15.86 -27.30
CA GLU A 260 -0.06 -14.82 -26.32
C GLU A 260 -1.19 -14.72 -25.30
N SER A 261 -0.83 -14.63 -24.02
CA SER A 261 -1.74 -14.54 -22.89
C SER A 261 -2.62 -15.77 -22.64
N ASP A 262 -2.31 -16.93 -23.24
CA ASP A 262 -2.98 -18.19 -22.89
C ASP A 262 -2.72 -18.56 -21.42
N LYS A 263 -3.75 -19.11 -20.77
CA LYS A 263 -3.62 -19.76 -19.46
C LYS A 263 -2.82 -21.05 -19.62
N LEU A 264 -1.79 -21.22 -18.79
CA LEU A 264 -1.01 -22.44 -18.74
C LEU A 264 -1.81 -23.58 -18.09
N PRO A 265 -1.58 -24.85 -18.47
CA PRO A 265 -2.24 -25.99 -17.84
C PRO A 265 -2.02 -26.03 -16.32
N GLU A 266 -0.80 -25.70 -15.90
CA GLU A 266 -0.40 -25.53 -14.51
C GLU A 266 0.54 -24.33 -14.37
N PRO A 267 0.53 -23.62 -13.23
CA PRO A 267 1.52 -22.58 -12.98
C PRO A 267 2.94 -23.14 -12.96
N ILE A 268 3.88 -22.40 -13.56
CA ILE A 268 5.27 -22.80 -13.66
C ILE A 268 6.18 -21.85 -12.89
N PHE A 269 7.23 -22.39 -12.27
CA PHE A 269 8.29 -21.63 -11.61
C PHE A 269 9.39 -21.31 -12.63
N THR A 270 9.64 -20.02 -12.86
CA THR A 270 10.55 -19.51 -13.89
C THR A 270 11.57 -18.54 -13.28
N PRO A 271 12.56 -19.05 -12.53
CA PRO A 271 13.43 -18.20 -11.72
C PRO A 271 14.32 -17.28 -12.57
N SER A 272 14.69 -16.13 -12.01
CA SER A 272 15.74 -15.26 -12.54
C SER A 272 16.80 -14.95 -11.49
N THR A 273 18.00 -14.60 -11.94
CA THR A 273 19.06 -14.10 -11.06
C THR A 273 18.79 -12.66 -10.69
N LYS A 274 19.14 -12.28 -9.47
CA LYS A 274 19.09 -10.90 -8.99
C LYS A 274 20.42 -10.22 -9.32
N GLU A 275 20.48 -9.51 -10.44
CA GLU A 275 21.72 -8.86 -10.89
C GLU A 275 21.86 -7.42 -10.32
N GLU A 276 23.06 -6.85 -10.45
CA GLU A 276 23.34 -5.49 -9.99
C GLU A 276 22.47 -4.43 -10.70
N ILE A 277 22.28 -3.28 -10.04
CA ILE A 277 21.45 -2.18 -10.53
C ILE A 277 21.95 -1.71 -11.90
N GLY A 278 21.16 -1.97 -12.94
CA GLY A 278 21.46 -1.58 -14.33
C GLY A 278 21.66 -2.75 -15.29
N ILE A 279 21.73 -3.98 -14.76
CA ILE A 279 21.71 -5.23 -15.53
C ILE A 279 20.31 -5.84 -15.39
N HIS A 280 19.74 -6.31 -16.50
CA HIS A 280 18.44 -7.00 -16.46
C HIS A 280 18.60 -8.38 -15.82
N ASP A 281 17.64 -8.77 -15.00
CA ASP A 281 17.58 -10.10 -14.39
C ASP A 281 17.59 -11.18 -15.48
N ILE A 282 18.41 -12.22 -15.29
CA ILE A 282 18.60 -13.27 -16.29
C ILE A 282 17.74 -14.46 -15.89
N ASN A 283 16.82 -14.85 -16.78
CA ASN A 283 16.06 -16.08 -16.63
C ASN A 283 17.01 -17.28 -16.58
N ILE A 284 16.87 -18.10 -15.54
CA ILE A 284 17.67 -19.33 -15.35
C ILE A 284 16.75 -20.54 -15.25
N ASP A 285 17.29 -21.72 -15.54
CA ASP A 285 16.55 -22.96 -15.32
C ASP A 285 16.64 -23.41 -13.85
N PHE A 286 15.84 -24.42 -13.50
CA PHE A 286 15.83 -24.95 -12.14
C PHE A 286 17.16 -25.61 -11.75
N LYS A 287 17.90 -26.17 -12.72
CA LYS A 287 19.22 -26.79 -12.45
C LYS A 287 20.23 -25.74 -12.01
N GLU A 288 20.25 -24.59 -12.66
CA GLU A 288 21.09 -23.46 -12.28
C GLU A 288 20.68 -22.88 -10.93
N THR A 289 19.39 -22.84 -10.62
CA THR A 289 18.90 -22.47 -9.28
C THR A 289 19.49 -23.42 -8.22
N VAL A 290 19.38 -24.73 -8.42
CA VAL A 290 19.95 -25.75 -7.52
C VAL A 290 21.45 -25.58 -7.33
N LYS A 291 22.22 -25.30 -8.40
CA LYS A 291 23.66 -25.06 -8.30
C LYS A 291 24.01 -23.87 -7.41
N ARG A 292 23.17 -22.82 -7.42
CA ARG A 292 23.42 -21.58 -6.68
C ARG A 292 23.10 -21.68 -5.20
N ILE A 293 22.01 -22.35 -4.85
CA ILE A 293 21.47 -22.31 -3.47
C ILE A 293 21.29 -23.69 -2.83
N GLY A 294 21.63 -24.76 -3.55
CA GLY A 294 21.44 -26.15 -3.11
C GLY A 294 20.04 -26.70 -3.43
N GLN A 295 19.94 -28.03 -3.48
CA GLN A 295 18.70 -28.73 -3.85
C GLN A 295 17.55 -28.42 -2.89
N ASP A 296 17.76 -28.65 -1.60
CA ASP A 296 16.71 -28.56 -0.59
C ASP A 296 16.09 -27.15 -0.52
N LEU A 297 16.92 -26.11 -0.63
CA LEU A 297 16.44 -24.72 -0.60
C LEU A 297 15.71 -24.37 -1.90
N ALA A 298 16.23 -24.80 -3.05
CA ALA A 298 15.61 -24.57 -4.36
C ALA A 298 14.22 -25.23 -4.47
N GLU A 299 14.07 -26.46 -3.96
CA GLU A 299 12.78 -27.15 -3.93
C GLU A 299 11.78 -26.43 -3.03
N LYS A 300 12.18 -26.05 -1.82
CA LYS A 300 11.31 -25.34 -0.88
C LYS A 300 10.82 -24.01 -1.42
N ILE A 301 11.70 -23.16 -1.96
CA ILE A 301 11.27 -21.86 -2.50
C ILE A 301 10.38 -22.04 -3.74
N ARG A 302 10.61 -23.05 -4.58
CA ARG A 302 9.74 -23.38 -5.71
C ARG A 302 8.34 -23.78 -5.23
N GLU A 303 8.26 -24.68 -4.25
CA GLU A 303 6.99 -25.15 -3.67
C GLU A 303 6.21 -24.00 -3.04
N LEU A 304 6.87 -23.19 -2.20
CA LEU A 304 6.27 -22.01 -1.58
C LEU A 304 5.78 -21.01 -2.64
N SER A 305 6.60 -20.72 -3.66
CA SER A 305 6.22 -19.79 -4.73
C SER A 305 4.95 -20.24 -5.45
N LEU A 306 4.88 -21.52 -5.82
CA LEU A 306 3.71 -22.11 -6.49
C LEU A 306 2.48 -22.10 -5.58
N ALA A 307 2.64 -22.41 -4.30
CA ALA A 307 1.56 -22.40 -3.31
C ALA A 307 0.99 -20.99 -3.09
N ILE A 308 1.86 -19.99 -2.90
CA ILE A 308 1.49 -18.57 -2.73
C ILE A 308 0.80 -18.06 -4.00
N TYR A 309 1.38 -18.32 -5.18
CA TYR A 309 0.77 -17.92 -6.45
C TYR A 309 -0.61 -18.54 -6.65
N LYS A 310 -0.77 -19.84 -6.40
CA LYS A 310 -2.05 -20.53 -6.56
C LYS A 310 -3.12 -19.93 -5.65
N LYS A 311 -2.83 -19.79 -4.34
CA LYS A 311 -3.76 -19.18 -3.38
C LYS A 311 -4.10 -17.74 -3.75
N GLY A 312 -3.10 -16.94 -4.15
CA GLY A 312 -3.27 -15.54 -4.50
C GLY A 312 -4.07 -15.33 -5.79
N SER A 313 -3.74 -16.09 -6.85
CA SER A 313 -4.43 -16.02 -8.13
C SER A 313 -5.88 -16.51 -8.04
N GLU A 314 -6.18 -17.55 -7.25
CA GLU A 314 -7.55 -18.01 -7.01
C GLU A 314 -8.39 -16.96 -6.27
N LEU A 315 -7.80 -16.25 -5.30
CA LEU A 315 -8.50 -15.18 -4.57
C LEU A 315 -8.72 -13.95 -5.46
N ALA A 316 -7.70 -13.53 -6.20
CA ALA A 316 -7.79 -12.40 -7.11
C ALA A 316 -8.79 -12.65 -8.25
N ASP A 317 -8.85 -13.88 -8.78
CA ASP A 317 -9.78 -14.25 -9.86
C ASP A 317 -11.26 -14.11 -9.44
N LYS A 318 -11.57 -14.41 -8.17
CA LYS A 318 -12.89 -14.18 -7.56
C LYS A 318 -13.22 -12.68 -7.41
N LYS A 319 -12.19 -11.84 -7.33
CA LYS A 319 -12.28 -10.37 -7.23
C LYS A 319 -12.16 -9.68 -8.60
N GLY A 320 -12.21 -10.44 -9.69
CA GLY A 320 -12.20 -9.89 -11.06
C GLY A 320 -10.80 -9.54 -11.60
N ILE A 321 -9.73 -9.96 -10.92
CA ILE A 321 -8.34 -9.70 -11.33
C ILE A 321 -7.65 -11.02 -11.68
N ILE A 322 -7.13 -11.12 -12.89
CA ILE A 322 -6.22 -12.20 -13.28
C ILE A 322 -4.79 -11.78 -12.94
N ILE A 323 -4.11 -12.59 -12.14
CA ILE A 323 -2.67 -12.45 -11.89
C ILE A 323 -1.93 -13.35 -12.88
N ALA A 324 -1.46 -12.77 -13.98
CA ALA A 324 -0.83 -13.53 -15.06
C ALA A 324 0.49 -14.18 -14.62
N ASP A 325 1.30 -13.39 -13.93
CA ASP A 325 2.53 -13.80 -13.29
C ASP A 325 2.88 -12.87 -12.12
N THR A 326 3.80 -13.32 -11.28
CA THR A 326 4.29 -12.55 -10.13
C THR A 326 5.71 -12.96 -9.78
N LYS A 327 6.42 -12.06 -9.12
CA LYS A 327 7.75 -12.29 -8.55
C LYS A 327 7.67 -12.29 -7.04
N PHE A 328 8.29 -13.28 -6.40
CA PHE A 328 8.50 -13.31 -4.95
C PHE A 328 9.99 -13.20 -4.63
N GLU A 329 10.28 -12.75 -3.42
CA GLU A 329 11.60 -12.84 -2.83
C GLU A 329 11.50 -13.55 -1.47
N PHE A 330 12.49 -14.37 -1.18
CA PHE A 330 12.59 -15.07 0.10
C PHE A 330 13.90 -14.70 0.79
N GLY A 331 13.88 -14.76 2.11
CA GLY A 331 15.05 -14.58 2.95
C GLY A 331 15.15 -15.71 3.98
N LEU A 332 16.35 -15.86 4.53
CA LEU A 332 16.63 -16.74 5.65
C LEU A 332 16.69 -15.93 6.94
N LEU A 333 15.91 -16.34 7.95
CA LEU A 333 16.00 -15.89 9.33
C LEU A 333 16.52 -17.05 10.17
N GLY A 334 17.84 -17.09 10.38
CA GLY A 334 18.51 -18.33 10.77
C GLY A 334 18.38 -19.37 9.65
N ASP A 335 17.83 -20.54 9.97
CA ASP A 335 17.57 -21.61 8.99
C ASP A 335 16.13 -21.58 8.43
N GLU A 336 15.30 -20.65 8.88
CA GLU A 336 13.89 -20.55 8.47
C GLU A 336 13.73 -19.67 7.22
N ILE A 337 12.99 -20.19 6.22
CA ILE A 337 12.62 -19.44 5.02
C ILE A 337 11.42 -18.54 5.36
N ILE A 338 11.56 -17.25 5.10
CA ILE A 338 10.47 -16.28 5.22
C ILE A 338 10.26 -15.54 3.89
N LEU A 339 9.00 -15.16 3.64
CA LEU A 339 8.64 -14.27 2.55
C LEU A 339 9.07 -12.84 2.90
N ILE A 340 9.84 -12.21 2.01
CA ILE A 340 10.31 -10.84 2.18
C ILE A 340 9.79 -9.96 1.02
N ASP A 341 10.24 -8.71 0.99
CA ASP A 341 9.93 -7.76 -0.07
C ASP A 341 8.44 -7.36 -0.12
N GLU A 342 7.89 -7.08 -1.30
CA GLU A 342 6.46 -6.87 -1.51
C GLU A 342 5.80 -8.12 -2.11
N VAL A 343 4.50 -8.28 -1.91
CA VAL A 343 3.81 -9.53 -2.28
C VAL A 343 2.57 -9.21 -3.09
N LEU A 344 2.49 -9.79 -4.30
CA LEU A 344 1.31 -9.72 -5.18
C LEU A 344 0.76 -8.29 -5.33
N THR A 345 1.66 -7.34 -5.56
CA THR A 345 1.32 -5.96 -5.89
C THR A 345 1.31 -5.77 -7.41
N PRO A 346 0.72 -4.67 -7.93
CA PRO A 346 0.85 -4.34 -9.35
C PRO A 346 2.30 -4.02 -9.80
N ASP A 347 3.21 -3.76 -8.85
CA ASP A 347 4.63 -3.59 -9.14
C ASP A 347 5.37 -4.93 -9.28
N SER A 348 5.01 -5.92 -8.48
CA SER A 348 5.60 -7.27 -8.52
C SER A 348 4.91 -8.24 -9.47
N SER A 349 3.72 -7.88 -9.99
CA SER A 349 2.82 -8.81 -10.68
C SER A 349 2.14 -8.17 -11.89
N ARG A 350 1.79 -9.00 -12.88
CA ARG A 350 0.96 -8.57 -14.02
C ARG A 350 -0.50 -8.80 -13.71
N PHE A 351 -1.23 -7.72 -13.47
CA PHE A 351 -2.68 -7.75 -13.26
C PHE A 351 -3.43 -7.44 -14.55
N TRP A 352 -4.41 -8.29 -14.86
CA TRP A 352 -5.34 -8.09 -15.98
C TRP A 352 -6.78 -8.06 -15.46
N PRO A 353 -7.61 -7.11 -15.92
CA PRO A 353 -9.03 -7.10 -15.60
C PRO A 353 -9.73 -8.26 -16.31
N LYS A 354 -10.38 -9.13 -15.54
CA LYS A 354 -10.94 -10.42 -16.00
C LYS A 354 -12.03 -10.27 -17.06
N ASP A 355 -12.82 -9.20 -16.98
CA ASP A 355 -13.89 -8.87 -17.92
C ASP A 355 -13.40 -8.55 -19.34
N SER A 356 -12.14 -8.10 -19.45
CA SER A 356 -11.50 -7.73 -20.72
C SER A 356 -10.48 -8.77 -21.22
N TYR A 357 -10.29 -9.87 -20.50
CA TYR A 357 -9.30 -10.89 -20.84
C TYR A 357 -9.65 -11.63 -22.13
N GLN A 358 -8.71 -11.66 -23.07
CA GLN A 358 -8.84 -12.38 -24.33
C GLN A 358 -7.53 -13.06 -24.74
N PRO A 359 -7.44 -14.40 -24.72
CA PRO A 359 -6.25 -15.08 -25.21
C PRO A 359 -5.99 -14.82 -26.70
N GLY A 360 -4.71 -14.80 -27.08
CA GLY A 360 -4.23 -14.52 -28.43
C GLY A 360 -3.84 -13.07 -28.71
N THR A 361 -3.97 -12.17 -27.73
CA THR A 361 -3.57 -10.76 -27.85
C THR A 361 -2.82 -10.31 -26.61
N SER A 362 -2.22 -9.12 -26.67
CA SER A 362 -1.70 -8.44 -25.49
C SER A 362 -2.86 -7.94 -24.63
N GLN A 363 -2.75 -8.12 -23.32
CA GLN A 363 -3.80 -7.73 -22.38
C GLN A 363 -3.60 -6.30 -21.89
N LYS A 364 -4.71 -5.66 -21.49
CA LYS A 364 -4.67 -4.41 -20.75
C LYS A 364 -4.04 -4.64 -19.39
N SER A 365 -3.04 -3.83 -19.04
CA SER A 365 -2.49 -3.77 -17.68
C SER A 365 -3.51 -3.09 -16.77
N PHE A 366 -3.74 -3.66 -15.59
CA PHE A 366 -4.66 -3.07 -14.63
C PHE A 366 -4.15 -1.72 -14.12
N ASP A 367 -2.83 -1.60 -13.91
CA ASP A 367 -2.15 -0.56 -13.13
C ASP A 367 -1.29 0.41 -13.95
N LYS A 368 -0.51 -0.09 -14.92
CA LYS A 368 0.50 0.68 -15.67
C LYS A 368 0.11 0.99 -17.11
N GLN A 369 -1.14 0.73 -17.50
CA GLN A 369 -1.57 0.89 -18.89
C GLN A 369 -1.42 2.33 -19.38
N TYR A 370 -1.94 3.31 -18.64
CA TYR A 370 -1.85 4.73 -19.00
C TYR A 370 -0.41 5.21 -19.14
N LEU A 371 0.47 4.79 -18.23
CA LEU A 371 1.90 5.09 -18.30
C LEU A 371 2.52 4.48 -19.56
N ARG A 372 2.31 3.19 -19.83
CA ARG A 372 2.90 2.52 -21.00
C ARG A 372 2.38 3.06 -22.33
N ASP A 373 1.09 3.37 -22.40
CA ASP A 373 0.47 3.95 -23.60
C ASP A 373 1.03 5.33 -23.89
N TYR A 374 1.19 6.17 -22.85
CA TYR A 374 1.84 7.47 -22.98
C TYR A 374 3.29 7.35 -23.47
N LEU A 375 4.09 6.48 -22.83
CA LEU A 375 5.49 6.29 -23.22
C LEU A 375 5.64 5.78 -24.65
N THR A 376 4.68 4.98 -25.12
CA THR A 376 4.61 4.51 -26.51
C THR A 376 4.19 5.62 -27.46
N SER A 377 3.22 6.46 -27.09
CA SER A 377 2.71 7.55 -27.94
C SER A 377 3.77 8.61 -28.20
N VAL A 378 4.63 8.90 -27.22
CA VAL A 378 5.79 9.80 -27.37
C VAL A 378 7.01 9.12 -28.01
N ARG A 379 6.88 7.85 -28.42
CA ARG A 379 7.95 7.04 -29.05
C ARG A 379 9.26 7.06 -28.26
N TRP A 380 9.17 7.01 -26.93
CA TRP A 380 10.36 7.00 -26.09
C TRP A 380 11.18 5.73 -26.34
N ASN A 381 12.50 5.90 -26.45
CA ASN A 381 13.45 4.81 -26.76
C ASN A 381 13.72 3.86 -25.58
N LYS A 382 13.01 4.03 -24.45
CA LYS A 382 13.14 3.24 -23.22
C LYS A 382 14.52 3.39 -22.54
N GLN A 383 15.25 4.46 -22.84
CA GLN A 383 16.54 4.79 -22.24
C GLN A 383 16.48 6.11 -21.48
N ARG A 384 17.43 6.32 -20.57
CA ARG A 384 17.51 7.58 -19.80
C ARG A 384 17.85 8.77 -20.72
N PRO A 385 17.34 9.98 -20.41
CA PRO A 385 16.35 10.29 -19.37
C PRO A 385 14.93 9.83 -19.77
N ALA A 386 14.11 9.50 -18.77
CA ALA A 386 12.68 9.26 -19.00
C ALA A 386 11.97 10.58 -19.32
N PRO A 387 10.92 10.57 -20.17
CA PRO A 387 10.12 11.75 -20.45
C PRO A 387 9.32 12.17 -19.21
N PHE A 388 8.98 13.46 -19.14
CA PHE A 388 8.03 13.98 -18.15
C PHE A 388 6.62 13.41 -18.39
N LEU A 389 5.89 13.16 -17.32
CA LEU A 389 4.54 12.60 -17.35
C LEU A 389 3.48 13.72 -17.24
N PRO A 390 2.51 13.78 -18.16
CA PRO A 390 1.37 14.68 -18.03
C PRO A 390 0.53 14.36 -16.80
N ASP A 391 -0.04 15.38 -16.16
CA ASP A 391 -0.90 15.24 -14.97
C ASP A 391 -2.04 14.22 -15.15
N GLU A 392 -2.60 14.14 -16.36
CA GLU A 392 -3.64 13.17 -16.68
C GLU A 392 -3.14 11.72 -16.59
N VAL A 393 -1.93 11.46 -17.08
CA VAL A 393 -1.30 10.12 -17.01
C VAL A 393 -1.03 9.78 -15.54
N ILE A 394 -0.52 10.72 -14.76
CA ILE A 394 -0.25 10.55 -13.33
C ILE A 394 -1.56 10.24 -12.57
N ARG A 395 -2.60 11.05 -12.79
CA ARG A 395 -3.91 10.90 -12.13
C ARG A 395 -4.57 9.57 -12.50
N ASN A 396 -4.63 9.22 -13.78
CA ASN A 396 -5.26 7.98 -14.24
C ASN A 396 -4.50 6.75 -13.73
N THR A 397 -3.16 6.82 -13.71
CA THR A 397 -2.32 5.76 -13.12
C THR A 397 -2.60 5.62 -11.63
N SER A 398 -2.63 6.72 -10.86
CA SER A 398 -2.97 6.70 -9.42
C SER A 398 -4.34 6.08 -9.15
N GLN A 399 -5.37 6.44 -9.93
CA GLN A 399 -6.70 5.85 -9.81
C GLN A 399 -6.70 4.34 -10.06
N LYS A 400 -5.89 3.84 -11.00
CA LYS A 400 -5.77 2.40 -11.24
C LYS A 400 -5.12 1.63 -10.10
N TYR A 401 -4.12 2.21 -9.44
CA TYR A 401 -3.58 1.62 -8.20
C TYR A 401 -4.64 1.55 -7.10
N LEU A 402 -5.41 2.63 -6.90
CA LEU A 402 -6.50 2.66 -5.92
C LEU A 402 -7.60 1.65 -6.25
N GLU A 403 -7.98 1.51 -7.52
CA GLU A 403 -8.94 0.52 -7.99
C GLU A 403 -8.44 -0.91 -7.71
N ALA A 404 -7.15 -1.19 -7.98
CA ALA A 404 -6.56 -2.50 -7.70
C ALA A 404 -6.60 -2.83 -6.22
N PHE A 405 -6.28 -1.86 -5.36
CA PHE A 405 -6.42 -1.99 -3.90
C PHE A 405 -7.86 -2.32 -3.51
N ARG A 406 -8.84 -1.49 -3.90
CA ARG A 406 -10.25 -1.69 -3.55
C ARG A 406 -10.76 -3.05 -4.01
N CYS A 407 -10.46 -3.45 -5.24
CA CYS A 407 -10.84 -4.75 -5.77
C CYS A 407 -10.22 -5.89 -4.94
N LEU A 408 -8.92 -5.82 -4.64
CA LEU A 408 -8.21 -6.89 -3.94
C LEU A 408 -8.50 -6.98 -2.45
N THR A 409 -8.69 -5.88 -1.74
CA THR A 409 -8.91 -5.87 -0.30
C THR A 409 -10.39 -5.84 0.06
N GLY A 410 -11.21 -5.14 -0.74
CA GLY A 410 -12.59 -4.82 -0.41
C GLY A 410 -12.75 -3.55 0.43
N GLU A 411 -11.64 -2.83 0.68
CA GLU A 411 -11.61 -1.61 1.49
C GLU A 411 -11.72 -0.36 0.60
N ASP A 412 -12.54 0.62 1.00
CA ASP A 412 -12.73 1.87 0.24
C ASP A 412 -11.66 2.93 0.53
N HIS A 413 -11.03 2.83 1.71
CA HIS A 413 -10.11 3.84 2.25
C HIS A 413 -8.71 3.26 2.47
N LEU A 414 -7.70 4.05 2.11
CA LEU A 414 -6.31 3.76 2.48
C LEU A 414 -6.08 4.23 3.92
N PHE A 415 -6.03 3.27 4.84
CA PHE A 415 -5.62 3.43 6.26
C PHE A 415 -6.52 4.30 7.17
#